data_AF-A0A1H8EIR4-F1
#
_entry.id   AF-A0A1H8EIR4-F1
#
_cell.length_a   1.000
_cell.length_b   1.000
_cell.length_c   1.000
_cell.angle_alpha   90.00
_cell.angle_beta   90.00
_cell.angle_gamma   90.00
#
_symmetry.space_group_name_H-M   'P 1'
#
loop_
_entity.id
_entity.type
_entity.pdbx_description
1 polymer ?
#
loop_
_entity_poly.entity_id
_entity_poly.type
_entity_poly.pdbx_seq_one_letter_code
_entity_poly.pdbx_strand_id
1 'polypeptide(L)'
;MSHEKEFTDEDLKKIEEHMDAETLEAIDKALDEVEKEQASTLTPSQILADYIRKINATEKLVCFSKIKLQPPEGLTKEKIVEIVSNLEQDAALNGIKKIDGKKDIYLYDSKMWTERFAAVQALLEDKDILATIAATARHDCKVYPRPLRTIALMDSPYFYTKDEILGAIARLKLEEGYEDIDTVKASNGNICIYSSEFMSKKYAQSLCEYLEVERERCQ
;
A
#
# COMPACT_ATOMS: atom_id res chain seq x y z
N MET A 1 -22.58 7.17 33.58
CA MET A 1 -22.20 8.23 32.61
C MET A 1 -21.41 9.26 33.37
N SER A 2 -20.10 9.06 33.45
CA SER A 2 -19.17 9.98 34.09
C SER A 2 -18.97 11.14 33.12
N HIS A 3 -19.39 12.35 33.50
CA HIS A 3 -19.08 13.55 32.72
C HIS A 3 -17.58 13.83 32.88
N GLU A 4 -16.78 13.55 31.85
CA GLU A 4 -15.47 14.17 31.70
C GLU A 4 -15.70 15.65 31.44
N LYS A 5 -15.21 16.49 32.37
CA LYS A 5 -15.19 17.94 32.18
C LYS A 5 -14.06 18.26 31.20
N GLU A 6 -14.41 18.70 29.99
CA GLU A 6 -13.46 19.36 29.11
C GLU A 6 -13.05 20.70 29.75
N PHE A 7 -11.77 20.83 30.08
CA PHE A 7 -11.18 22.09 30.52
C PHE A 7 -10.91 22.97 29.30
N THR A 8 -11.27 24.24 29.38
CA THR A 8 -10.99 25.20 28.30
C THR A 8 -9.59 25.80 28.44
N ASP A 9 -9.00 26.28 27.34
CA ASP A 9 -7.67 26.94 27.35
C ASP A 9 -7.60 28.14 28.31
N GLU A 10 -8.72 28.79 28.59
CA GLU A 10 -8.83 29.85 29.60
C GLU A 10 -8.77 29.34 31.04
N ASP A 11 -9.28 28.13 31.29
CA ASP A 11 -9.20 27.51 32.61
C ASP A 11 -7.77 27.02 32.89
N LEU A 12 -7.07 26.52 31.87
CA LEU A 12 -5.66 26.11 31.95
C LEU A 12 -4.74 27.29 32.26
N LYS A 13 -4.94 28.44 31.59
CA LYS A 13 -4.17 29.67 31.88
C LYS A 13 -4.37 30.20 33.30
N LYS A 14 -5.61 30.14 33.82
CA LYS A 14 -5.89 30.55 35.21
C LYS A 14 -5.20 29.65 36.22
N ILE A 15 -5.05 28.36 35.90
CA ILE A 15 -4.33 27.40 36.74
C ILE A 15 -2.83 27.70 36.70
N GLU A 16 -2.25 27.93 35.52
CA GLU A 16 -0.83 28.30 35.36
C GLU A 16 -0.46 29.59 36.11
N GLU A 17 -1.33 30.61 36.11
CA GLU A 17 -1.09 31.87 36.82
C GLU A 17 -1.08 31.74 38.36
N HIS A 18 -1.66 30.67 38.90
CA HIS A 18 -1.76 30.42 40.35
C HIS A 18 -0.76 29.37 40.85
N MET A 19 0.10 28.84 39.99
CA MET A 19 1.10 27.84 40.33
C MET A 19 2.49 28.49 40.39
N ASP A 20 3.26 28.15 41.41
CA ASP A 20 4.66 28.58 41.49
C ASP A 20 5.51 27.88 40.42
N ALA A 21 6.59 28.57 40.01
CA ALA A 21 7.48 28.10 38.95
C ALA A 21 8.09 26.72 39.25
N GLU A 22 8.31 26.38 40.52
CA GLU A 22 8.83 25.07 40.94
C GLU A 22 7.82 23.95 40.65
N THR A 23 6.52 24.22 40.83
CA THR A 23 5.46 23.25 40.57
C THR A 23 5.22 23.06 39.07
N LEU A 24 5.33 24.10 38.26
CA LEU A 24 5.26 24.00 36.79
C LEU A 24 6.46 23.19 36.24
N GLU A 25 7.67 23.46 36.73
CA GLU A 25 8.88 22.73 36.32
C GLU A 25 8.82 21.25 36.75
N ALA A 26 8.23 20.95 37.91
CA ALA A 26 7.99 19.59 38.36
C ALA A 26 6.95 18.85 37.50
N ILE A 27 5.91 19.54 37.03
CA ILE A 27 4.91 18.97 36.12
C ILE A 27 5.49 18.72 34.74
N ASP A 28 6.23 19.67 34.17
CA ASP A 28 6.92 19.48 32.89
C ASP A 28 7.90 18.32 32.97
N LYS A 29 8.67 18.23 34.05
CA LYS A 29 9.58 17.10 34.28
C LYS A 29 8.85 15.78 34.46
N ALA A 30 7.71 15.76 35.14
CA ALA A 30 6.87 14.58 35.29
C ALA A 30 6.23 14.17 33.95
N LEU A 31 5.81 15.13 33.12
CA LEU A 31 5.30 14.87 31.77
C LEU A 31 6.41 14.29 30.87
N ASP A 32 7.61 14.87 30.92
CA ASP A 32 8.81 14.34 30.24
C ASP A 32 9.18 12.93 30.71
N GLU A 33 9.06 12.65 32.01
CA GLU A 33 9.33 11.32 32.59
C GLU A 33 8.23 10.32 32.21
N VAL A 34 6.96 10.73 32.17
CA VAL A 34 5.82 9.92 31.70
C VAL A 34 5.94 9.62 30.20
N GLU A 35 6.34 10.59 29.37
CA GLU A 35 6.60 10.38 27.94
C GLU A 35 7.79 9.43 27.72
N LYS A 36 8.86 9.56 28.52
CA LYS A 36 10.03 8.66 28.46
C LYS A 36 9.71 7.25 28.96
N GLU A 37 8.88 7.10 29.99
CA GLU A 37 8.41 5.80 30.48
C GLU A 37 7.47 5.13 29.47
N GLN A 38 6.57 5.88 28.83
CA GLN A 38 5.73 5.35 27.74
C GLN A 38 6.55 4.86 26.55
N ALA A 39 7.64 5.55 26.19
CA ALA A 39 8.57 5.10 25.16
C ALA A 39 9.35 3.81 25.50
N SER A 40 9.36 3.37 26.77
CA SER A 40 10.17 2.25 27.26
C SER A 40 9.44 0.89 27.34
N THR A 41 8.17 0.79 26.93
CA THR A 41 7.31 -0.39 27.22
C THR A 41 6.91 -1.25 26.01
N LEU A 42 7.20 -0.84 24.78
CA LEU A 42 6.80 -1.60 23.59
C LEU A 42 7.76 -2.78 23.35
N THR A 43 7.19 -3.97 23.16
CA THR A 43 7.96 -5.16 22.75
C THR A 43 8.53 -4.94 21.34
N PRO A 44 9.65 -5.60 20.97
CA PRO A 44 10.24 -5.48 19.63
C PRO A 44 9.22 -5.72 18.49
N SER A 45 8.31 -6.67 18.68
CA SER A 45 7.26 -6.97 17.71
C SER A 45 6.22 -5.86 17.58
N GLN A 46 5.86 -5.19 18.69
CA GLN A 46 4.99 -4.01 18.64
C GLN A 46 5.67 -2.84 17.94
N ILE A 47 6.95 -2.57 18.24
CA ILE A 47 7.71 -1.51 17.57
C ILE A 47 7.76 -1.76 16.06
N LEU A 48 7.99 -3.01 15.62
CA LEU A 48 7.97 -3.36 14.21
C LEU A 48 6.57 -3.19 13.59
N ALA A 49 5.52 -3.65 14.28
CA ALA A 49 4.15 -3.54 13.80
C ALA A 49 3.74 -2.07 13.60
N ASP A 50 4.05 -1.22 14.57
CA ASP A 50 3.72 0.21 14.53
C ASP A 50 4.54 0.94 13.47
N TYR A 51 5.81 0.56 13.29
CA TYR A 51 6.61 1.04 12.16
C TYR A 51 5.97 0.70 10.81
N ILE A 52 5.54 -0.56 10.62
CA ILE A 52 4.90 -1.00 9.37
C ILE A 52 3.61 -0.21 9.11
N ARG A 53 2.76 -0.08 10.13
CA ARG A 53 1.51 0.68 10.03
C ARG A 53 1.76 2.15 9.72
N LYS A 54 2.76 2.78 10.35
CA LYS A 54 3.16 4.17 10.07
C LYS A 54 3.58 4.36 8.61
N ILE A 55 4.35 3.43 8.06
CA ILE A 55 4.74 3.48 6.64
C ILE A 55 3.53 3.21 5.72
N ASN A 56 2.69 2.23 6.04
CA ASN A 56 1.50 1.92 5.26
C ASN A 56 0.45 3.05 5.27
N ALA A 57 0.38 3.85 6.33
CA ALA A 57 -0.44 5.07 6.38
C ALA A 57 -0.03 6.09 5.30
N THR A 58 1.19 6.01 4.77
CA THR A 58 1.70 6.85 3.68
C THR A 58 1.60 6.20 2.29
N GLU A 59 0.75 5.17 2.14
CA GLU A 59 0.55 4.41 0.89
C GLU A 59 1.82 3.68 0.37
N LYS A 60 2.75 3.36 1.29
CA LYS A 60 4.01 2.65 0.95
C LYS A 60 4.14 1.30 1.64
N LEU A 61 4.75 0.35 0.93
CA LEU A 61 5.13 -0.95 1.49
C LEU A 61 6.42 -0.82 2.29
N VAL A 62 6.58 -1.71 3.27
CA VAL A 62 7.88 -1.86 3.94
C VAL A 62 8.70 -2.92 3.22
N CYS A 63 9.81 -2.49 2.62
CA CYS A 63 10.79 -3.38 1.99
C CYS A 63 11.65 -4.05 3.07
N PHE A 64 11.68 -5.39 3.09
CA PHE A 64 12.42 -6.14 4.10
C PHE A 64 13.93 -5.88 4.04
N SER A 65 14.50 -5.73 2.84
CA SER A 65 15.91 -5.33 2.68
C SER A 65 16.20 -3.96 3.29
N LYS A 66 15.30 -2.98 3.09
CA LYS A 66 15.45 -1.60 3.57
C LYS A 66 15.39 -1.51 5.09
N ILE A 67 14.42 -2.16 5.71
CA ILE A 67 14.27 -2.14 7.17
C ILE A 67 15.43 -2.86 7.87
N LYS A 68 16.04 -3.88 7.23
CA LYS A 68 17.26 -4.52 7.76
C LYS A 68 18.49 -3.60 7.68
N LEU A 69 18.56 -2.75 6.66
CA LEU A 69 19.66 -1.79 6.49
C LEU A 69 19.53 -0.61 7.46
N GLN A 70 18.30 -0.17 7.71
CA GLN A 70 17.96 0.92 8.63
C GLN A 70 16.86 0.45 9.59
N PRO A 71 17.22 -0.32 10.64
CA PRO A 71 16.28 -0.77 11.64
C PRO A 71 15.60 0.42 12.34
N PRO A 72 14.30 0.30 12.71
CA PRO A 72 13.65 1.25 13.59
C PRO A 72 14.38 1.31 14.95
N GLU A 73 14.31 2.44 15.63
CA GLU A 73 14.87 2.60 16.97
C GLU A 73 14.35 1.50 17.90
N GLY A 74 15.24 0.90 18.70
CA GLY A 74 14.90 -0.22 19.58
C GLY A 74 14.88 -1.61 18.92
N LEU A 75 15.12 -1.72 17.61
CA LEU A 75 15.28 -3.01 16.92
C LEU A 75 16.69 -3.22 16.38
N THR A 76 17.16 -4.46 16.47
CA THR A 76 18.34 -4.94 15.75
C THR A 76 17.93 -5.70 14.49
N LYS A 77 18.86 -5.80 13.54
CA LYS A 77 18.67 -6.55 12.30
C LYS A 77 18.32 -8.03 12.56
N GLU A 78 19.00 -8.65 13.53
CA GLU A 78 18.80 -10.04 13.91
C GLU A 78 17.38 -10.25 14.44
N LYS A 79 16.91 -9.31 15.28
CA LYS A 79 15.56 -9.37 15.83
C LYS A 79 14.49 -9.18 14.76
N ILE A 80 14.69 -8.28 13.80
CA ILE A 80 13.78 -8.12 12.66
C ILE A 80 13.66 -9.43 11.86
N VAL A 81 14.77 -10.10 11.58
CA VAL A 81 14.76 -11.38 10.84
C VAL A 81 14.02 -12.46 11.63
N GLU A 82 14.27 -12.56 12.93
CA GLU A 82 13.60 -13.51 13.82
C GLU A 82 12.08 -13.26 13.86
N ILE A 83 11.67 -12.00 14.02
CA ILE A 83 10.26 -11.60 14.07
C ILE A 83 9.56 -11.89 12.73
N VAL A 84 10.17 -11.47 11.61
CA VAL A 84 9.56 -11.65 10.28
C VAL A 84 9.45 -13.13 9.90
N SER A 85 10.37 -13.97 10.38
CA SER A 85 10.30 -15.43 10.17
C SER A 85 9.16 -16.09 10.94
N ASN A 86 8.69 -15.47 12.04
CA ASN A 86 7.67 -16.01 12.94
C ASN A 86 6.40 -15.12 13.00
N LEU A 87 6.10 -14.37 11.92
CA LEU A 87 4.99 -13.40 11.86
C LEU A 87 3.65 -13.94 12.39
N GLU A 88 3.32 -15.19 12.06
CA GLU A 88 2.03 -15.80 12.39
C GLU A 88 1.89 -16.20 13.87
N GLN A 89 3.01 -16.32 14.59
CA GLN A 89 3.02 -16.79 15.98
C GLN A 89 2.89 -15.64 16.99
N ASP A 90 3.09 -14.40 16.55
CA ASP A 90 3.10 -13.23 17.42
C ASP A 90 1.79 -12.45 17.35
N ALA A 91 1.09 -12.37 18.48
CA ALA A 91 -0.18 -11.67 18.58
C ALA A 91 -0.06 -10.16 18.28
N ALA A 92 1.09 -9.53 18.53
CA ALA A 92 1.33 -8.12 18.24
C ALA A 92 1.37 -7.82 16.73
N LEU A 93 1.73 -8.82 15.92
CA LEU A 93 1.81 -8.74 14.47
C LEU A 93 0.53 -9.20 13.78
N ASN A 94 -0.55 -9.42 14.52
CA ASN A 94 -1.83 -9.80 13.95
C ASN A 94 -2.31 -8.76 12.93
N GLY A 95 -2.43 -9.21 11.68
CA GLY A 95 -2.79 -8.38 10.52
C GLY A 95 -1.60 -8.11 9.58
N ILE A 96 -0.36 -8.18 10.07
CA ILE A 96 0.83 -8.02 9.25
C ILE A 96 0.99 -9.24 8.34
N LYS A 97 1.05 -8.99 7.03
CA LYS A 97 1.26 -9.99 5.99
C LYS A 97 2.55 -9.71 5.22
N LYS A 98 3.07 -10.75 4.60
CA LYS A 98 4.22 -10.69 3.70
C LYS A 98 3.80 -10.98 2.26
N ILE A 99 4.46 -10.33 1.31
CA ILE A 99 4.39 -10.61 -0.12
C ILE A 99 5.81 -10.92 -0.59
N ASP A 100 6.00 -12.11 -1.14
CA ASP A 100 7.25 -12.49 -1.78
C ASP A 100 7.28 -11.89 -3.19
N GLY A 101 7.98 -10.77 -3.33
CA GLY A 101 8.21 -10.11 -4.61
C GLY A 101 9.42 -10.68 -5.35
N LYS A 102 9.69 -10.11 -6.53
CA LYS A 102 10.82 -10.51 -7.37
C LYS A 102 12.15 -9.97 -6.84
N LYS A 103 12.16 -8.76 -6.27
CA LYS A 103 13.38 -8.11 -5.74
C LYS A 103 13.49 -8.19 -4.22
N ASP A 104 12.37 -8.19 -3.51
CA ASP A 104 12.36 -8.17 -2.04
C ASP A 104 11.10 -8.83 -1.47
N ILE A 105 11.10 -9.01 -0.15
CA ILE A 105 9.91 -9.33 0.62
C ILE A 105 9.28 -8.00 1.06
N TYR A 106 7.99 -7.86 0.82
CA TYR A 106 7.23 -6.67 1.20
C TYR A 106 6.31 -6.97 2.36
N LEU A 107 6.27 -6.07 3.35
CA LEU A 107 5.42 -6.19 4.53
C LEU A 107 4.33 -5.10 4.53
N TYR A 108 3.12 -5.50 4.90
CA TYR A 108 1.97 -4.60 5.04
C TYR A 108 0.97 -5.08 6.08
N ASP A 109 0.17 -4.16 6.63
CA ASP A 109 -0.97 -4.51 7.49
C ASP A 109 -2.25 -4.71 6.65
N SER A 110 -2.78 -5.93 6.67
CA SER A 110 -4.02 -6.31 6.00
C SER A 110 -5.29 -5.68 6.60
N LYS A 111 -5.18 -5.05 7.77
CA LYS A 111 -6.26 -4.21 8.33
C LYS A 111 -6.31 -2.82 7.68
N MET A 112 -5.18 -2.34 7.15
CA MET A 112 -5.10 -1.05 6.47
C MET A 112 -5.33 -1.20 4.98
N TRP A 113 -4.75 -2.23 4.35
CA TRP A 113 -4.77 -2.39 2.90
C TRP A 113 -5.41 -3.71 2.47
N THR A 114 -6.08 -3.68 1.32
CA THR A 114 -6.54 -4.90 0.67
C THR A 114 -5.35 -5.68 0.10
N GLU A 115 -5.48 -7.00 0.03
CA GLU A 115 -4.47 -7.87 -0.59
C GLU A 115 -4.18 -7.48 -2.05
N ARG A 116 -5.23 -7.09 -2.79
CA ARG A 116 -5.09 -6.63 -4.17
C ARG A 116 -4.30 -5.33 -4.30
N PHE A 117 -4.48 -4.39 -3.38
CA PHE A 117 -3.73 -3.14 -3.38
C PHE A 117 -2.26 -3.39 -3.05
N ALA A 118 -1.99 -4.18 -2.00
CA ALA A 118 -0.64 -4.54 -1.60
C ALA A 118 0.12 -5.32 -2.71
N ALA A 119 -0.56 -6.24 -3.39
CA ALA A 119 0.02 -6.98 -4.51
C ALA A 119 0.44 -6.08 -5.68
N VAL A 120 -0.36 -5.07 -6.05
CA VAL A 120 0.07 -4.13 -7.10
C VAL A 120 1.17 -3.20 -6.62
N GLN A 121 1.12 -2.71 -5.37
CA GLN A 121 2.25 -1.93 -4.86
C GLN A 121 3.56 -2.72 -4.87
N ALA A 122 3.52 -4.02 -4.56
CA ALA A 122 4.72 -4.86 -4.62
C ALA A 122 5.28 -4.93 -6.05
N LEU A 123 4.41 -5.09 -7.07
CA LEU A 123 4.83 -5.10 -8.48
C LEU A 123 5.38 -3.74 -8.94
N LEU A 124 4.84 -2.63 -8.43
CA LEU A 124 5.35 -1.28 -8.70
C LEU A 124 6.71 -1.04 -8.05
N GLU A 125 6.92 -1.47 -6.80
CA GLU A 125 8.23 -1.43 -6.14
C GLU A 125 9.26 -2.32 -6.86
N ASP A 126 8.81 -3.48 -7.36
CA ASP A 126 9.61 -4.34 -8.23
C ASP A 126 9.89 -3.72 -9.60
N LYS A 127 9.21 -2.64 -9.99
CA LYS A 127 9.28 -2.00 -11.31
C LYS A 127 9.08 -3.00 -12.44
N ASP A 128 8.21 -4.00 -12.24
CA ASP A 128 7.91 -5.02 -13.24
C ASP A 128 6.61 -4.66 -13.97
N ILE A 129 6.76 -3.88 -15.05
CA ILE A 129 5.62 -3.39 -15.83
C ILE A 129 4.81 -4.52 -16.48
N LEU A 130 5.47 -5.59 -16.95
CA LEU A 130 4.80 -6.72 -17.60
C LEU A 130 3.91 -7.46 -16.60
N ALA A 131 4.49 -7.82 -15.45
CA ALA A 131 3.75 -8.47 -14.38
C ALA A 131 2.62 -7.57 -13.85
N THR A 132 2.86 -6.25 -13.71
CA THR A 132 1.82 -5.28 -13.29
C THR A 132 0.64 -5.27 -14.25
N ILE A 133 0.90 -5.14 -15.56
CA ILE A 133 -0.14 -5.08 -16.58
C ILE A 133 -0.91 -6.42 -16.64
N ALA A 134 -0.20 -7.54 -16.68
CA ALA A 134 -0.82 -8.86 -16.76
C ALA A 134 -1.67 -9.17 -15.51
N ALA A 135 -1.15 -8.93 -14.31
CA ALA A 135 -1.88 -9.14 -13.07
C ALA A 135 -3.12 -8.25 -12.98
N THR A 136 -3.00 -6.99 -13.41
CA THR A 136 -4.13 -6.05 -13.42
C THR A 136 -5.18 -6.47 -14.45
N ALA A 137 -4.78 -6.82 -15.67
CA ALA A 137 -5.70 -7.27 -16.72
C ALA A 137 -6.44 -8.56 -16.33
N ARG A 138 -5.73 -9.56 -15.77
CA ARG A 138 -6.33 -10.81 -15.27
C ARG A 138 -7.33 -10.53 -14.16
N HIS A 139 -6.95 -9.68 -13.19
CA HIS A 139 -7.85 -9.32 -12.09
C HIS A 139 -9.10 -8.61 -12.59
N ASP A 140 -8.95 -7.60 -13.45
CA ASP A 140 -10.07 -6.83 -13.99
C ASP A 140 -10.99 -7.73 -14.84
N CYS A 141 -10.44 -8.61 -15.67
CA CYS A 141 -11.25 -9.55 -16.46
C CYS A 141 -11.98 -10.57 -15.57
N LYS A 142 -11.36 -11.03 -14.48
CA LYS A 142 -11.93 -12.06 -13.59
C LYS A 142 -12.96 -11.49 -12.60
N VAL A 143 -12.64 -10.37 -11.96
CA VAL A 143 -13.42 -9.80 -10.85
C VAL A 143 -14.40 -8.74 -11.33
N TYR A 144 -13.99 -7.94 -12.31
CA TYR A 144 -14.75 -6.79 -12.80
C TYR A 144 -14.96 -6.88 -14.30
N PRO A 145 -15.65 -7.92 -14.84
CA PRO A 145 -15.52 -8.44 -16.21
C PRO A 145 -15.39 -7.35 -17.30
N ARG A 146 -14.19 -6.78 -17.41
CA ARG A 146 -13.87 -5.61 -18.22
C ARG A 146 -12.42 -5.71 -18.70
N PRO A 147 -12.14 -5.22 -19.91
CA PRO A 147 -10.77 -5.08 -20.36
C PRO A 147 -10.11 -3.89 -19.64
N LEU A 148 -8.82 -4.02 -19.36
CA LEU A 148 -7.99 -2.97 -18.77
C LEU A 148 -7.70 -1.89 -19.83
N ARG A 149 -8.16 -0.67 -19.60
CA ARG A 149 -7.86 0.48 -20.47
C ARG A 149 -6.41 0.89 -20.32
N THR A 150 -5.68 1.07 -21.42
CA THR A 150 -4.28 1.55 -21.33
C THR A 150 -4.18 2.95 -20.75
N ILE A 151 -5.19 3.79 -20.95
CA ILE A 151 -5.17 5.16 -20.43
C ILE A 151 -5.17 5.18 -18.89
N ALA A 152 -5.83 4.20 -18.26
CA ALA A 152 -5.88 4.08 -16.80
C ALA A 152 -4.51 3.71 -16.17
N LEU A 153 -3.57 3.20 -16.98
CA LEU A 153 -2.20 2.91 -16.54
C LEU A 153 -1.30 4.15 -16.53
N MET A 154 -1.79 5.27 -17.07
CA MET A 154 -1.08 6.57 -17.03
C MET A 154 -1.44 7.36 -15.77
N ASP A 155 -2.53 6.99 -15.10
CA ASP A 155 -3.01 7.60 -13.86
C ASP A 155 -2.45 6.89 -12.62
N SER A 156 -2.75 7.46 -11.45
CA SER A 156 -2.44 6.83 -10.15
C SER A 156 -3.08 5.44 -10.04
N PRO A 157 -2.39 4.42 -9.49
CA PRO A 157 -1.05 4.48 -8.88
C PRO A 157 0.13 4.20 -9.84
N TYR A 158 -0.14 3.98 -11.13
CA TYR A 158 0.84 3.41 -12.07
C TYR A 158 1.79 4.45 -12.68
N PHE A 159 1.24 5.59 -13.11
CA PHE A 159 2.00 6.70 -13.73
C PHE A 159 2.93 6.29 -14.89
N TYR A 160 2.58 5.23 -15.63
CA TYR A 160 3.38 4.82 -16.78
C TYR A 160 3.20 5.78 -17.95
N THR A 161 4.27 5.98 -18.71
CA THR A 161 4.20 6.70 -19.98
C THR A 161 3.54 5.82 -21.05
N LYS A 162 2.98 6.48 -22.07
CA LYS A 162 2.39 5.78 -23.22
C LYS A 162 3.39 4.84 -23.90
N ASP A 163 4.64 5.27 -24.04
CA ASP A 163 5.70 4.49 -24.69
C ASP A 163 6.09 3.25 -23.87
N GLU A 164 6.16 3.37 -22.55
CA GLU A 164 6.37 2.22 -21.65
C GLU A 164 5.25 1.19 -21.79
N ILE A 165 3.99 1.64 -21.83
CA ILE A 165 2.83 0.75 -21.98
C ILE A 165 2.87 0.03 -23.33
N LEU A 166 3.12 0.76 -24.42
CA LEU A 166 3.19 0.16 -25.76
C LEU A 166 4.38 -0.82 -25.89
N GLY A 167 5.54 -0.47 -25.34
CA GLY A 167 6.69 -1.36 -25.26
C GLY A 167 6.40 -2.62 -24.44
N ALA A 168 5.68 -2.47 -23.32
CA ALA A 168 5.25 -3.60 -22.50
C ALA A 168 4.27 -4.52 -23.24
N ILE A 169 3.27 -3.97 -23.94
CA ILE A 169 2.34 -4.74 -24.77
C ILE A 169 3.07 -5.55 -25.85
N ALA A 170 4.09 -4.95 -26.49
CA ALA A 170 4.88 -5.66 -27.48
C ALA A 170 5.65 -6.85 -26.87
N ARG A 171 6.21 -6.67 -25.67
CA ARG A 171 6.96 -7.70 -24.94
C ARG A 171 6.07 -8.81 -24.37
N LEU A 172 4.87 -8.49 -23.90
CA LEU A 172 3.90 -9.48 -23.40
C LEU A 172 3.60 -10.57 -24.43
N LYS A 173 3.67 -10.26 -25.73
CA LYS A 173 3.46 -11.23 -26.82
C LYS A 173 4.63 -12.19 -27.06
N LEU A 174 5.80 -11.89 -26.49
CA LEU A 174 7.05 -12.61 -26.76
C LEU A 174 7.55 -13.38 -25.53
N GLU A 175 7.19 -12.94 -24.33
CA GLU A 175 7.64 -13.55 -23.08
C GLU A 175 6.70 -14.67 -22.63
N GLU A 176 7.28 -15.77 -22.12
CA GLU A 176 6.52 -16.91 -21.60
C GLU A 176 5.71 -16.51 -20.34
N GLY A 177 4.54 -17.12 -20.16
CA GLY A 177 3.66 -16.88 -19.02
C GLY A 177 2.68 -15.70 -19.18
N TYR A 178 2.60 -15.12 -20.38
CA TYR A 178 1.68 -14.04 -20.77
C TYR A 178 0.85 -14.38 -22.01
N GLU A 179 0.76 -15.65 -22.40
CA GLU A 179 0.10 -16.12 -23.61
C GLU A 179 -1.41 -15.84 -23.61
N ASP A 180 -2.01 -15.71 -22.42
CA ASP A 180 -3.39 -15.31 -22.25
C ASP A 180 -3.63 -13.81 -22.46
N ILE A 181 -2.60 -12.97 -22.44
CA ILE A 181 -2.77 -11.52 -22.49
C ILE A 181 -2.78 -11.03 -23.95
N ASP A 182 -3.89 -10.46 -24.38
CA ASP A 182 -4.04 -9.88 -25.73
C ASP A 182 -4.72 -8.50 -25.67
N THR A 183 -4.77 -7.81 -26.80
CA THR A 183 -5.32 -6.46 -26.91
C THR A 183 -6.45 -6.34 -27.91
N VAL A 184 -7.33 -5.39 -27.64
CA VAL A 184 -8.40 -4.92 -28.53
C VAL A 184 -8.28 -3.41 -28.70
N LYS A 185 -8.82 -2.90 -29.79
CA LYS A 185 -8.71 -1.47 -30.13
C LYS A 185 -10.11 -0.92 -30.36
N ALA A 186 -10.45 0.17 -29.67
CA ALA A 186 -11.69 0.90 -29.86
C ALA A 186 -11.65 1.78 -31.12
N SER A 187 -12.80 2.25 -31.58
CA SER A 187 -12.91 3.06 -32.80
C SER A 187 -12.19 4.41 -32.73
N ASN A 188 -12.05 4.98 -31.52
CA ASN A 188 -11.26 6.20 -31.28
C ASN A 188 -9.74 5.97 -31.30
N GLY A 189 -9.31 4.72 -31.40
CA GLY A 189 -7.91 4.34 -31.46
C GLY A 189 -7.28 3.92 -30.13
N ASN A 190 -8.00 4.04 -29.02
CA ASN A 190 -7.52 3.59 -27.71
C ASN A 190 -7.44 2.06 -27.64
N ILE A 191 -6.50 1.58 -26.83
CA ILE A 191 -6.20 0.15 -26.70
C ILE A 191 -6.70 -0.30 -25.32
N CYS A 192 -7.35 -1.46 -25.29
CA CYS A 192 -7.61 -2.16 -24.05
C CYS A 192 -6.90 -3.53 -24.05
N ILE A 193 -6.48 -3.96 -22.87
CA ILE A 193 -5.76 -5.21 -22.62
C ILE A 193 -6.72 -6.16 -21.90
N TYR A 194 -6.75 -7.42 -22.29
CA TYR A 194 -7.59 -8.43 -21.65
C TYR A 194 -6.85 -9.76 -21.51
N SER A 195 -7.33 -10.61 -20.61
CA SER A 195 -6.88 -11.99 -20.49
C SER A 195 -7.88 -12.93 -21.15
N SER A 196 -7.44 -13.71 -22.13
CA SER A 196 -8.25 -14.72 -22.82
C SER A 196 -8.64 -15.90 -21.95
N GLU A 197 -7.99 -16.07 -20.79
CA GLU A 197 -8.38 -17.05 -19.77
C GLU A 197 -9.76 -16.70 -19.16
N PHE A 198 -10.04 -15.41 -18.98
CA PHE A 198 -11.25 -14.94 -18.30
C PHE A 198 -12.27 -14.27 -19.24
N MET A 199 -11.83 -13.80 -20.42
CA MET A 199 -12.66 -12.99 -21.30
C MET A 199 -12.43 -13.33 -22.78
N SER A 200 -13.51 -13.59 -23.52
CA SER A 200 -13.40 -13.77 -24.97
C SER A 200 -13.06 -12.46 -25.68
N LYS A 201 -12.32 -12.54 -26.79
CA LYS A 201 -11.96 -11.38 -27.62
C LYS A 201 -13.16 -10.53 -28.05
N LYS A 202 -14.27 -11.17 -28.44
CA LYS A 202 -15.49 -10.47 -28.87
C LYS A 202 -16.08 -9.65 -27.73
N TYR A 203 -16.10 -10.22 -26.53
CA TYR A 203 -16.63 -9.54 -25.34
C TYR A 203 -15.71 -8.39 -24.90
N ALA A 204 -14.38 -8.61 -24.91
CA ALA A 204 -13.39 -7.56 -24.68
C ALA A 204 -13.56 -6.40 -25.67
N GLN A 205 -13.72 -6.69 -26.96
CA GLN A 205 -13.92 -5.68 -27.99
C GLN A 205 -15.18 -4.84 -27.75
N SER A 206 -16.32 -5.47 -27.44
CA SER A 206 -17.56 -4.73 -27.17
C SER A 206 -17.45 -3.82 -25.95
N LEU A 207 -16.79 -4.28 -24.88
CA LEU A 207 -16.62 -3.49 -23.67
C LEU A 207 -15.59 -2.38 -23.84
N CYS A 208 -14.50 -2.63 -24.59
CA CYS A 208 -13.52 -1.61 -24.90
C CYS A 208 -14.18 -0.46 -25.68
N GLU A 209 -15.00 -0.77 -26.70
CA GLU A 209 -15.75 0.24 -27.45
C GLU A 209 -16.66 1.07 -26.54
N TYR A 210 -17.44 0.41 -25.68
CA TYR A 210 -18.32 1.09 -24.73
C TYR A 210 -17.54 2.00 -23.77
N LEU A 211 -16.44 1.50 -23.19
CA LEU A 211 -15.69 2.19 -22.16
C LEU A 211 -14.88 3.38 -22.67
N GLU A 212 -14.37 3.30 -23.90
CA GLU A 212 -13.50 4.30 -24.52
C GLU A 212 -14.28 5.33 -25.35
N VAL A 213 -15.45 4.96 -25.88
CA VAL A 213 -16.18 5.80 -26.85
C VAL A 213 -17.54 6.21 -26.34
N GLU A 214 -18.37 5.25 -25.95
CA GLU A 214 -19.76 5.53 -25.60
C GLU A 214 -19.88 6.22 -24.24
N ARG A 215 -19.10 5.75 -23.25
CA ARG A 215 -19.12 6.31 -21.90
C ARG A 215 -18.50 7.70 -21.83
N GLU A 216 -17.41 7.95 -22.56
CA GLU A 216 -16.76 9.27 -22.60
C GLU A 216 -17.64 10.32 -23.27
N ARG A 217 -18.46 9.95 -24.26
CA ARG A 217 -19.42 10.87 -24.90
C ARG A 217 -20.56 11.32 -23.99
N CYS A 218 -20.82 10.59 -22.90
CA CYS A 218 -21.88 10.90 -21.95
C CYS A 218 -21.40 11.73 -20.73
N GLN A 219 -20.12 12.09 -20.66
CA GLN A 219 -19.53 12.95 -19.63
C GLN A 219 -19.29 14.36 -20.18
#